data_AF-A0AAD7QQM9-F1
#
_entry.id   AF-A0AAD7QQM9-F1
#
_cell.length_a   1.000
_cell.length_b   1.000
_cell.length_c   1.000
_cell.angle_alpha   90.00
_cell.angle_beta   90.00
_cell.angle_gamma   90.00
#
_symmetry.space_group_name_H-M   'P 1'
#
loop_
_entity.id
_entity.type
_entity.pdbx_description
1 polymer ?
#
loop_
_entity_poly.entity_id
_entity_poly.type
_entity_poly.pdbx_seq_one_letter_code
_entity_poly.pdbx_strand_id
1 'polypeptide(L)'
;MGVNYQQLPTNAASLPVYCPFQRDGFMNFSTNYGDDPNYVGSILRPTTFAPASNGNGRVASTLTEHEKWVGEACSFATQITDGDFEQATALWEVLGRETGHQERFIGNVAGHLRGVKDSRLKSMVYVLFSHVNAGLAARIQAATEASLL
;
A
#
# COMPACT_ATOMS: atom_id res chain seq x y z
N MET A 1 -16.54 -12.97 1.53
CA MET A 1 -15.43 -13.43 0.66
C MET A 1 -15.09 -14.89 0.93
N GLY A 2 -14.74 -15.32 2.15
CA GLY A 2 -14.60 -16.75 2.48
C GLY A 2 -13.41 -17.44 1.79
N VAL A 3 -13.20 -18.73 2.07
CA VAL A 3 -11.99 -19.47 1.65
C VAL A 3 -11.86 -19.67 0.13
N ASN A 4 -12.97 -19.61 -0.60
CA ASN A 4 -13.04 -19.73 -2.05
C ASN A 4 -13.39 -18.40 -2.74
N TYR A 5 -13.02 -17.26 -2.15
CA TYR A 5 -13.32 -15.93 -2.70
C TYR A 5 -12.78 -15.70 -4.12
N GLN A 6 -11.70 -16.37 -4.49
CA GLN A 6 -11.07 -16.35 -5.81
C GLN A 6 -11.94 -16.97 -6.90
N GLN A 7 -12.99 -17.72 -6.56
CA GLN A 7 -13.93 -18.28 -7.52
C GLN A 7 -15.03 -17.28 -7.91
N LEU A 8 -15.21 -16.19 -7.14
CA LEU A 8 -16.23 -15.18 -7.44
C LEU A 8 -15.97 -14.55 -8.80
N PRO A 9 -16.99 -14.28 -9.64
CA PRO A 9 -16.79 -13.81 -11.02
C PRO A 9 -15.88 -12.58 -11.15
N THR A 10 -15.90 -11.67 -10.18
CA THR A 10 -15.05 -10.46 -10.18
C THR A 10 -13.60 -10.71 -9.78
N ASN A 11 -13.32 -11.82 -9.08
CA ASN A 11 -12.00 -12.20 -8.59
C ASN A 11 -11.38 -13.36 -9.38
N ALA A 12 -12.21 -14.09 -10.14
CA ALA A 12 -11.78 -15.21 -10.94
C ALA A 12 -10.78 -14.76 -12.00
N ALA A 13 -9.68 -15.50 -12.13
CA ALA A 13 -8.72 -15.27 -13.19
C ALA A 13 -9.41 -15.41 -14.55
N SER A 14 -9.22 -14.43 -15.43
CA SER A 14 -9.79 -14.48 -16.78
C SER A 14 -9.14 -15.54 -17.67
N LEU A 15 -7.92 -15.96 -17.32
CA LEU A 15 -7.21 -17.05 -17.98
C LEU A 15 -7.28 -18.32 -17.13
N PRO A 16 -7.27 -19.52 -17.77
CA PRO A 16 -7.27 -20.78 -17.04
C PRO A 16 -6.07 -20.89 -16.11
N VAL A 17 -6.33 -21.11 -14.82
CA VAL A 17 -5.32 -21.41 -13.80
C VAL A 17 -5.47 -22.87 -13.41
N TYR A 18 -4.38 -23.63 -13.51
CA TYR A 18 -4.35 -25.04 -13.11
C TYR A 18 -3.60 -25.19 -11.78
N CYS A 19 -4.35 -25.47 -10.72
CA CYS A 19 -3.85 -25.64 -9.35
C CYS A 19 -4.51 -26.87 -8.70
N PRO A 20 -4.17 -28.10 -9.14
CA PRO A 20 -4.90 -29.31 -8.72
C PRO A 20 -4.74 -29.62 -7.23
N PHE A 21 -3.73 -29.06 -6.56
CA PHE A 21 -3.50 -29.26 -5.13
C PHE A 21 -4.33 -28.35 -4.21
N GLN A 22 -5.03 -27.34 -4.76
CA GLN A 22 -5.97 -26.51 -4.00
C GLN A 22 -7.41 -26.99 -4.24
N ARG A 23 -8.00 -27.67 -3.25
CA ARG A 23 -9.30 -28.34 -3.35
C ARG A 23 -10.24 -27.95 -2.21
N ASP A 24 -11.51 -28.31 -2.40
CA ASP A 24 -12.57 -28.22 -1.40
C ASP A 24 -12.77 -26.80 -0.87
N GLY A 25 -12.98 -26.64 0.44
CA GLY A 25 -13.31 -25.39 1.09
C GLY A 25 -14.79 -25.03 0.99
N PHE A 26 -15.26 -24.25 1.97
CA PHE A 26 -16.64 -23.77 1.98
C PHE A 26 -16.95 -22.98 0.70
N MET A 27 -18.12 -23.23 0.11
CA MET A 27 -18.59 -22.58 -1.12
C MET A 27 -17.61 -22.75 -2.30
N ASN A 28 -17.08 -23.96 -2.51
CA ASN A 28 -16.46 -24.31 -3.78
C ASN A 28 -17.55 -24.59 -4.82
N PHE A 29 -17.72 -23.70 -5.79
CA PHE A 29 -18.71 -23.84 -6.86
C PHE A 29 -18.06 -24.07 -8.23
N SER A 30 -16.77 -24.42 -8.23
CA SER A 30 -16.07 -24.95 -9.41
C SER A 30 -16.30 -26.46 -9.56
N THR A 31 -15.71 -27.07 -10.58
CA THR A 31 -15.64 -28.55 -10.70
C THR A 31 -14.71 -29.18 -9.65
N ASN A 32 -13.99 -28.37 -8.86
CA ASN A 32 -13.03 -28.81 -7.86
C ASN A 32 -12.02 -29.82 -8.43
N TYR A 33 -11.63 -29.62 -9.69
CA TYR A 33 -10.74 -30.48 -10.50
C TYR A 33 -11.15 -31.98 -10.59
N GLY A 34 -12.38 -32.34 -10.20
CA GLY A 34 -12.88 -33.71 -10.33
C GLY A 34 -11.97 -34.76 -9.68
N ASP A 35 -11.60 -35.77 -10.47
CA ASP A 35 -10.76 -36.92 -10.10
C ASP A 35 -9.26 -36.67 -10.25
N ASP A 36 -8.83 -35.47 -10.63
CA ASP A 36 -7.41 -35.16 -10.78
C ASP A 36 -6.66 -35.39 -9.45
N PRO A 37 -5.45 -35.97 -9.47
CA PRO A 37 -4.59 -36.08 -8.29
C PRO A 37 -4.42 -34.71 -7.61
N ASN A 38 -4.57 -34.66 -6.29
CA ASN A 38 -4.46 -33.41 -5.51
C ASN A 38 -3.01 -33.05 -5.13
N TYR A 39 -2.03 -33.54 -5.90
CA TYR A 39 -0.61 -33.30 -5.70
C TYR A 39 0.09 -33.17 -7.05
N VAL A 40 1.25 -32.51 -7.08
CA VAL A 40 2.05 -32.35 -8.29
C VAL A 40 3.03 -33.51 -8.45
N GLY A 41 3.31 -33.91 -9.71
CA GLY A 41 4.23 -35.00 -10.01
C GLY A 41 3.57 -36.38 -10.10
N SER A 42 2.24 -36.44 -10.13
CA SER A 42 1.53 -37.69 -10.41
C SER A 42 1.85 -38.19 -11.83
N ILE A 43 2.14 -39.48 -11.94
CA ILE A 43 2.31 -40.14 -13.24
C ILE A 43 0.99 -40.21 -14.03
N LEU A 44 -0.16 -40.13 -13.35
CA LEU A 44 -1.49 -40.19 -13.96
C LEU A 44 -1.86 -38.88 -14.66
N ARG A 45 -1.38 -37.76 -14.13
CA ARG A 45 -1.59 -36.40 -14.65
C ARG A 45 -0.30 -35.57 -14.51
N PRO A 46 0.67 -35.73 -15.42
CA PRO A 46 1.90 -34.95 -15.38
C PRO A 46 1.63 -33.45 -15.53
N THR A 47 2.19 -32.64 -14.63
CA THR A 47 2.04 -31.17 -14.65
C THR A 47 3.25 -30.52 -15.30
N THR A 48 3.00 -29.55 -16.19
CA THR A 48 4.06 -28.72 -16.81
C THR A 48 4.15 -27.39 -16.09
N PHE A 49 5.37 -27.04 -15.66
CA PHE A 49 5.66 -25.74 -15.06
C PHE A 49 6.13 -24.74 -16.11
N ALA A 50 5.81 -23.47 -15.90
CA ALA A 50 6.31 -22.39 -16.74
C ALA A 50 7.86 -22.34 -16.68
N PRO A 51 8.54 -22.19 -17.82
CA PRO A 51 9.99 -22.02 -17.84
C PRO A 51 10.39 -20.68 -17.20
N ALA A 52 11.68 -20.52 -16.91
CA ALA A 52 12.19 -19.25 -16.42
C ALA A 52 11.92 -18.12 -17.42
N SER A 53 11.52 -16.95 -16.93
CA SER A 53 11.17 -15.78 -17.75
C SER A 53 12.34 -15.25 -18.59
N ASN A 54 13.58 -15.55 -18.20
CA ASN A 54 14.80 -15.20 -18.92
C ASN A 54 15.30 -16.31 -19.86
N GLY A 55 14.53 -17.39 -20.05
CA GLY A 55 14.92 -18.53 -20.90
C GLY A 55 15.98 -19.46 -20.29
N ASN A 56 16.53 -19.13 -19.12
CA ASN A 56 17.59 -19.88 -18.47
C ASN A 56 17.04 -20.66 -17.26
N GLY A 57 16.75 -21.95 -17.47
CA GLY A 57 16.41 -22.88 -16.39
C GLY A 57 14.97 -23.39 -16.41
N ARG A 58 14.72 -24.41 -15.58
CA ARG A 58 13.44 -25.16 -15.53
C ARG A 58 12.36 -24.49 -14.67
N VAL A 59 12.70 -23.46 -13.90
CA VAL A 59 11.81 -22.84 -12.91
C VAL A 59 11.98 -21.33 -12.96
N ALA A 60 10.87 -20.60 -13.04
CA ALA A 60 10.85 -19.15 -12.86
C ALA A 60 11.26 -18.79 -11.42
N SER A 61 12.47 -18.23 -11.26
CA SER A 61 12.91 -17.65 -9.99
C SER A 61 12.22 -16.31 -9.78
N THR A 62 11.65 -16.09 -8.59
CA THR A 62 11.21 -14.76 -8.15
C THR A 62 12.36 -13.92 -7.60
N LEU A 63 13.51 -14.54 -7.33
CA LEU A 63 14.75 -13.83 -7.00
C LEU A 63 15.30 -13.26 -8.31
N THR A 64 15.13 -11.96 -8.49
CA THR A 64 15.73 -11.21 -9.60
C THR A 64 17.21 -10.96 -9.33
N GLU A 65 17.98 -10.65 -10.37
CA GLU A 65 19.42 -10.35 -10.23
C GLU A 65 19.71 -9.03 -9.48
N HIS A 66 18.68 -8.26 -9.12
CA HIS A 66 18.82 -6.88 -8.66
C HIS A 66 19.23 -6.75 -7.19
N GLU A 67 18.65 -7.55 -6.29
CA GLU A 67 18.84 -7.36 -4.85
C GLU A 67 19.60 -8.53 -4.22
N LYS A 68 20.70 -8.21 -3.52
CA LYS A 68 21.46 -9.15 -2.70
C LYS A 68 21.40 -8.69 -1.25
N TRP A 69 20.74 -9.47 -0.40
CA TRP A 69 20.59 -9.17 1.02
C TRP A 69 21.81 -9.65 1.80
N VAL A 70 22.33 -8.78 2.66
CA VAL A 70 23.39 -9.12 3.62
C VAL A 70 22.98 -8.53 4.96
N GLY A 71 22.94 -9.35 6.01
CA GLY A 71 22.58 -8.91 7.36
C GLY A 71 22.03 -10.03 8.23
N GLU A 72 21.57 -9.66 9.40
CA GLU A 72 20.89 -10.54 10.35
C GLU A 72 19.39 -10.23 10.39
N ALA A 73 18.57 -11.22 10.75
CA ALA A 73 17.16 -10.98 11.01
C ALA A 73 17.02 -10.03 12.21
N CYS A 74 16.42 -8.86 12.00
CA CYS A 74 16.26 -7.85 13.04
C CYS A 74 14.84 -7.28 13.09
N SER A 75 14.45 -6.77 14.26
CA SER A 75 13.29 -5.90 14.40
C SER A 75 13.75 -4.47 14.21
N PHE A 76 13.34 -3.85 13.10
CA PHE A 76 13.72 -2.49 12.74
C PHE A 76 12.49 -1.58 12.75
N ALA A 77 12.65 -0.37 13.28
CA ALA A 77 11.68 0.71 13.21
C ALA A 77 12.39 1.96 12.69
N THR A 78 11.81 2.61 11.68
CA THR A 78 12.34 3.86 11.14
C THR A 78 12.17 5.00 12.16
N GLN A 79 13.05 6.00 12.07
CA GLN A 79 12.93 7.24 12.82
C GLN A 79 12.61 8.37 11.84
N ILE A 80 11.80 9.33 12.27
CA ILE A 80 11.53 10.53 11.48
C ILE A 80 12.78 11.40 11.49
N THR A 81 13.22 11.80 10.31
CA THR A 81 14.34 12.71 10.06
C THR A 81 13.85 13.92 9.27
N ASP A 82 14.66 14.97 9.19
CA ASP A 82 14.32 16.14 8.37
C ASP A 82 14.14 15.79 6.89
N GLY A 83 14.82 14.74 6.41
CA GLY A 83 14.69 14.22 5.05
C GLY A 83 13.29 13.72 4.70
N ASP A 84 12.51 13.28 5.69
CA ASP A 84 11.13 12.83 5.49
C ASP A 84 10.17 13.99 5.14
N PHE A 85 10.58 15.23 5.38
CA PHE A 85 9.80 16.43 5.07
C PHE A 85 10.12 17.04 3.70
N GLU A 86 11.26 16.69 3.07
CA GLU A 86 11.71 17.30 1.81
C GLU A 86 10.68 17.16 0.68
N GLN A 87 10.08 15.98 0.53
CA GLN A 87 9.06 15.76 -0.50
C GLN A 87 7.76 16.51 -0.21
N ALA A 88 7.38 16.64 1.08
CA ALA A 88 6.22 17.41 1.48
C ALA A 88 6.43 18.91 1.22
N THR A 89 7.62 19.43 1.47
CA THR A 89 7.99 20.82 1.16
C THR A 89 7.97 21.05 -0.35
N ALA A 90 8.56 20.15 -1.14
CA ALA A 90 8.51 20.24 -2.60
C ALA A 90 7.07 20.23 -3.13
N LEU A 91 6.19 19.38 -2.57
CA LEU A 91 4.78 19.35 -2.93
C LEU A 91 4.07 20.65 -2.55
N TRP A 92 4.37 21.24 -1.40
CA TRP A 92 3.79 22.52 -0.98
C TRP A 92 4.10 23.65 -1.98
N GLU A 93 5.33 23.70 -2.49
CA GLU A 93 5.72 24.65 -3.54
C GLU A 93 5.01 24.36 -4.88
N VAL A 94 4.80 23.08 -5.22
CA VAL A 94 4.02 22.69 -6.41
C VAL A 94 2.57 23.15 -6.31
N LEU A 95 1.93 23.01 -5.14
CA LEU A 95 0.57 23.52 -4.92
C LEU A 95 0.47 25.04 -5.10
N GLY A 96 1.55 25.77 -4.81
CA GLY A 96 1.60 27.23 -4.99
C GLY A 96 1.57 27.67 -6.46
N ARG A 97 1.78 26.76 -7.42
CA ARG A 97 1.76 27.08 -8.85
C ARG A 97 0.36 27.34 -9.40
N GLU A 98 -0.66 26.81 -8.75
CA GLU A 98 -2.05 27.00 -9.16
C GLU A 98 -2.81 27.77 -8.07
N THR A 99 -3.40 28.89 -8.47
CA THR A 99 -4.06 29.82 -7.56
C THR A 99 -5.17 29.13 -6.74
N GLY A 100 -5.16 29.36 -5.43
CA GLY A 100 -6.19 28.86 -4.51
C GLY A 100 -5.95 27.46 -3.97
N HIS A 101 -4.97 26.70 -4.46
CA HIS A 101 -4.71 25.33 -3.97
C HIS A 101 -4.12 25.32 -2.57
N GLN A 102 -3.15 26.20 -2.32
CA GLN A 102 -2.58 26.38 -0.98
C GLN A 102 -3.64 26.83 0.03
N GLU A 103 -4.53 27.76 -0.36
CA GLU A 103 -5.63 28.24 0.48
C GLU A 103 -6.64 27.13 0.79
N ARG A 104 -7.02 26.34 -0.22
CA ARG A 104 -7.91 25.18 -0.03
C ARG A 104 -7.31 24.15 0.90
N PHE A 105 -6.02 23.85 0.76
CA PHE A 105 -5.32 22.92 1.65
C PHE A 105 -5.38 23.40 3.10
N ILE A 106 -5.02 24.67 3.34
CA ILE A 106 -5.08 25.30 4.67
C ILE A 106 -6.51 25.23 5.24
N GLY A 107 -7.52 25.57 4.43
CA GLY A 107 -8.93 25.52 4.83
C GLY A 107 -9.39 24.11 5.22
N ASN A 108 -8.99 23.09 4.46
CA ASN A 108 -9.31 21.68 4.75
C ASN A 108 -8.68 21.23 6.08
N VAL A 109 -7.39 21.55 6.29
CA VAL A 109 -6.69 21.19 7.54
C VAL A 109 -7.29 21.91 8.74
N ALA A 110 -7.49 23.23 8.64
CA ALA A 110 -8.10 24.02 9.71
C ALA A 110 -9.53 23.57 10.03
N GLY A 111 -10.32 23.25 9.00
CA GLY A 111 -11.68 22.73 9.13
C GLY A 111 -11.77 21.39 9.85
N HIS A 112 -10.73 20.56 9.78
CA HIS A 112 -10.63 19.35 10.60
C HIS A 112 -10.09 19.65 12.01
N LEU A 113 -9.05 20.48 12.12
CA LEU A 113 -8.41 20.79 13.41
C LEU A 113 -9.30 21.54 14.39
N ARG A 114 -10.29 22.30 13.93
CA ARG A 114 -11.28 22.94 14.83
C ARG A 114 -12.06 21.93 15.69
N GLY A 115 -12.17 20.67 15.26
CA GLY A 115 -12.82 19.62 16.04
C GLY A 115 -11.95 19.04 17.16
N VAL A 116 -10.65 19.34 17.16
CA VAL A 116 -9.68 18.81 18.14
C VAL A 116 -9.77 19.60 19.44
N LYS A 117 -10.19 18.92 20.51
CA LYS A 117 -10.36 19.52 21.85
C LYS A 117 -9.06 19.63 22.64
N ASP A 118 -8.11 18.71 22.40
CA ASP A 118 -6.81 18.74 23.07
C ASP A 118 -5.91 19.81 22.43
N SER A 119 -5.63 20.87 23.17
CA SER A 119 -4.79 21.98 22.72
C SER A 119 -3.35 21.56 22.46
N ARG A 120 -2.80 20.63 23.24
CA ARG A 120 -1.45 20.10 23.04
C ARG A 120 -1.36 19.36 21.71
N LEU A 121 -2.38 18.57 21.38
CA LEU A 121 -2.44 17.88 20.09
C LEU A 121 -2.49 18.87 18.92
N LYS A 122 -3.31 19.94 19.02
CA LYS A 122 -3.33 21.01 18.01
C LYS A 122 -1.95 21.65 17.83
N SER A 123 -1.27 22.00 18.92
CA SER A 123 0.08 22.56 18.87
C SER A 123 1.09 21.62 18.22
N MET A 124 1.03 20.32 18.52
CA MET A 124 1.91 19.33 17.87
C MET A 124 1.68 19.25 16.36
N VAL A 125 0.44 19.43 15.89
CA VAL A 125 0.16 19.47 14.44
C VAL A 125 0.76 20.72 13.80
N TYR A 126 0.69 21.88 14.46
CA TYR A 126 1.35 23.09 13.94
C TYR A 126 2.86 22.92 13.85
N VAL A 127 3.48 22.30 14.85
CA VAL A 127 4.92 21.95 14.82
C VAL A 127 5.21 20.99 13.67
N LEU A 128 4.39 19.96 13.45
CA LEU A 128 4.55 19.03 12.33
C LEU A 128 4.58 19.76 10.98
N PHE A 129 3.63 20.67 10.75
CA PHE A 129 3.61 21.47 9.51
C PHE A 129 4.75 22.50 9.44
N SER A 130 5.34 22.89 10.57
CA SER A 130 6.49 23.81 10.54
C SER A 130 7.76 23.15 10.00
N HIS A 131 7.89 21.81 10.12
CA HIS A 131 8.95 21.05 9.46
C HIS A 131 8.81 21.04 7.94
N VAL A 132 7.58 21.20 7.41
CA VAL A 132 7.33 21.34 5.97
C VAL A 132 7.61 22.77 5.50
N ASN A 133 6.94 23.75 6.12
CA ASN A 133 7.10 25.16 5.83
C ASN A 133 6.55 26.00 6.99
N ALA A 134 7.36 26.90 7.54
CA ALA A 134 6.95 27.73 8.67
C ALA A 134 5.74 28.63 8.35
N GLY A 135 5.65 29.14 7.12
CA GLY A 135 4.51 29.93 6.65
C GLY A 135 3.22 29.10 6.54
N LEU A 136 3.31 27.85 6.09
CA LEU A 136 2.19 26.92 6.08
C LEU A 136 1.64 26.69 7.50
N ALA A 137 2.51 26.37 8.45
CA ALA A 137 2.12 26.15 9.84
C ALA A 137 1.40 27.36 10.45
N ALA A 138 1.96 28.56 10.26
CA ALA A 138 1.37 29.80 10.75
C ALA A 138 -0.02 30.05 10.15
N ARG A 139 -0.19 29.82 8.84
CA ARG A 139 -1.49 29.99 8.16
C ARG A 139 -2.53 28.97 8.62
N ILE A 140 -2.13 27.72 8.85
CA ILE A 140 -3.01 26.68 9.41
C ILE A 140 -3.45 27.05 10.83
N GLN A 141 -2.52 27.46 11.68
CA GLN A 141 -2.83 27.87 13.05
C GLN A 141 -3.80 29.05 13.05
N ALA A 142 -3.51 30.11 12.29
CA ALA A 142 -4.38 31.28 12.18
C ALA A 142 -5.79 30.91 11.70
N ALA A 143 -5.90 30.12 10.62
CA ALA A 143 -7.19 29.68 10.09
C ALA A 143 -7.97 28.79 11.06
N THR A 144 -7.28 27.92 11.81
CA THR A 144 -7.90 27.03 12.79
C THR A 144 -8.48 27.83 13.95
N GLU A 145 -7.68 28.72 14.55
CA GLU A 145 -8.07 29.48 15.74
C GLU A 145 -9.13 30.54 15.40
N ALA A 146 -9.09 31.14 14.21
CA ALA A 146 -10.16 32.02 13.73
C ALA A 146 -11.51 31.30 13.57
N SER A 147 -11.49 29.99 13.30
CA SER A 147 -12.72 29.16 13.13
C SER A 147 -13.30 28.65 14.45
N LEU A 148 -12.66 28.95 15.59
CA LEU A 148 -13.11 28.62 16.94
C LEU A 148 -13.80 29.79 17.64
N LEU A 149 -13.62 31.01 17.13
CA LEU A 149 -14.33 32.23 17.53
C LEU A 149 -15.74 32.24 16.91
#